data_AF-A0AAD6NDB6-F1
#
_entry.id   AF-A0AAD6NDB6-F1
#
_cell.length_a   1.000
_cell.length_b   1.000
_cell.length_c   1.000
_cell.angle_alpha   90.00
_cell.angle_beta   90.00
_cell.angle_gamma   90.00
#
_symmetry.space_group_name_H-M   'P 1'
#
loop_
_entity.id
_entity.type
_entity.pdbx_description
1 polymer ?
#
loop_
_entity_poly.entity_id
_entity_poly.type
_entity_poly.pdbx_seq_one_letter_code
_entity_poly.pdbx_strand_id
1 'polypeptide(L)'
;MRLLRLYHGLAAGQSRLKLRYSYRRCFSSTHIHHDLTPFSRRLFKLPSAPSPPSQHHNDLTTFLSYAKHISLPETSTVYVGTHYEYTVLQTLRRYALGLHRIGGRDDAGIDLVGTWHLPERERERALRVLVQCKALKAKLGPNLVRELEGTFRQAPVGWRTGQTVGVLVGPREATKGVRDALARSTYPLFWMMIERDGTLKQALWNARAEELGLGPLGVETRYGASEGESGSVIKEVALTWDGCDIPDMGRVELDLARFEEQWLASWAADLPEIEKDKLLDIAEKVLPHGSSGFLSDGKISDADRTKVLQAFQERQPDLSVSA
;
A
#
# COMPACT_ATOMS: atom_id res chain seq x y z
N MET A 1 -14.83 -31.96 16.08
CA MET A 1 -13.59 -31.84 15.28
C MET A 1 -13.88 -30.89 14.11
N ARG A 2 -13.70 -29.58 14.29
CA ARG A 2 -14.04 -28.56 13.27
C ARG A 2 -12.86 -28.41 12.29
N LEU A 3 -13.04 -28.79 11.03
CA LEU A 3 -12.12 -28.44 9.95
C LEU A 3 -12.14 -26.92 9.73
N LEU A 4 -11.05 -26.25 10.07
CA LEU A 4 -10.78 -24.87 9.66
C LEU A 4 -10.44 -24.89 8.17
N ARG A 5 -11.39 -24.48 7.31
CA ARG A 5 -11.15 -24.29 5.87
C ARG A 5 -10.27 -23.05 5.68
N LEU A 6 -9.07 -23.27 5.15
CA LEU A 6 -8.32 -22.24 4.43
C LEU A 6 -9.06 -22.01 3.11
N TYR A 7 -9.67 -20.83 2.95
CA TYR A 7 -10.31 -20.47 1.69
C TYR A 7 -9.23 -20.13 0.67
N HIS A 8 -9.09 -20.97 -0.36
CA HIS A 8 -8.68 -20.46 -1.66
C HIS A 8 -9.92 -19.79 -2.23
N GLY A 9 -9.89 -18.47 -2.42
CA GLY A 9 -11.03 -17.69 -2.90
C GLY A 9 -11.65 -18.32 -4.15
N LEU A 10 -12.78 -19.00 -3.95
CA LEU A 10 -13.68 -19.51 -4.98
C LEU A 10 -15.07 -19.04 -4.55
N ALA A 11 -15.38 -17.79 -4.86
CA ALA A 11 -16.73 -17.28 -4.82
C ALA A 11 -17.25 -17.25 -6.27
N ALA A 12 -18.01 -18.30 -6.64
CA ALA A 12 -18.87 -18.26 -7.81
C ALA A 12 -20.08 -17.36 -7.47
N GLY A 13 -20.22 -16.24 -8.19
CA GLY A 13 -21.33 -15.29 -8.05
C GLY A 13 -21.61 -14.62 -9.38
N GLN A 14 -22.88 -14.57 -9.76
CA GLN A 14 -23.40 -14.32 -11.11
C GLN A 14 -22.89 -13.04 -11.77
N SER A 15 -22.44 -13.20 -13.02
CA SER A 15 -21.88 -12.15 -13.87
C SER A 15 -22.96 -11.16 -14.33
N ARG A 16 -22.88 -9.90 -13.87
CA ARG A 16 -23.34 -8.77 -14.68
C ARG A 16 -22.22 -8.46 -15.67
N LEU A 17 -22.50 -8.56 -16.96
CA LEU A 17 -21.59 -8.25 -18.06
C LEU A 17 -21.09 -6.80 -17.92
N LYS A 18 -19.89 -6.60 -17.37
CA LYS A 18 -19.10 -5.38 -17.54
C LYS A 18 -18.05 -5.64 -18.61
N LEU A 19 -17.97 -4.74 -19.57
CA LEU A 19 -17.05 -4.80 -20.71
C LEU A 19 -15.62 -4.98 -20.20
N ARG A 20 -15.00 -6.11 -20.53
CA ARG A 20 -13.60 -6.42 -20.18
C ARG A 20 -12.67 -5.71 -21.15
N TYR A 21 -12.11 -4.58 -20.74
CA TYR A 21 -10.96 -4.00 -21.43
C TYR A 21 -9.68 -4.67 -20.92
N SER A 22 -9.15 -5.61 -21.71
CA SER A 22 -7.80 -6.16 -21.50
C SER A 22 -6.75 -5.15 -21.94
N TYR A 23 -6.31 -4.31 -21.01
CA TYR A 23 -5.11 -3.51 -21.22
C TYR A 23 -3.88 -4.42 -21.07
N ARG A 24 -3.20 -4.69 -22.19
CA ARG A 24 -1.83 -5.26 -22.15
C ARG A 24 -0.95 -4.25 -21.40
N ARG A 25 -0.45 -4.64 -20.24
CA ARG A 25 0.46 -3.80 -19.46
C ARG A 25 1.84 -3.85 -20.12
N CYS A 26 2.18 -2.82 -20.87
CA CYS A 26 3.55 -2.57 -21.32
C CYS A 26 4.22 -1.67 -20.27
N PHE A 27 5.18 -2.21 -19.53
CA PHE A 27 5.82 -1.50 -18.42
C PHE A 27 7.17 -0.93 -18.87
N SER A 28 7.20 0.36 -19.19
CA SER A 28 8.43 1.13 -19.36
C SER A 28 9.05 1.45 -18.00
N SER A 29 10.36 1.29 -17.85
CA SER A 29 11.09 1.36 -16.57
C SER A 29 11.34 2.78 -16.02
N THR A 30 10.47 3.74 -16.34
CA THR A 30 10.64 5.15 -15.96
C THR A 30 9.37 5.68 -15.29
N HIS A 31 9.03 5.11 -14.14
CA HIS A 31 7.97 5.66 -13.31
C HIS A 31 8.58 6.73 -12.38
N ILE A 32 8.23 8.00 -12.64
CA ILE A 32 8.42 9.07 -11.66
C ILE A 32 7.61 8.68 -10.43
N HIS A 33 8.27 8.50 -9.30
CA HIS A 33 7.61 8.30 -8.02
C HIS A 33 6.94 9.61 -7.61
N HIS A 34 5.61 9.66 -7.67
CA HIS A 34 4.85 10.76 -7.10
C HIS A 34 4.62 10.46 -5.63
N ASP A 35 5.62 10.77 -4.81
CA ASP A 35 5.43 10.71 -3.36
C ASP A 35 4.31 11.68 -2.97
N LEU A 36 3.31 11.15 -2.28
CA LEU A 36 2.20 11.96 -1.74
C LEU A 36 2.75 13.05 -0.83
N THR A 37 2.34 14.29 -1.09
CA THR A 37 2.77 15.45 -0.32
C THR A 37 2.32 15.35 1.15
N PRO A 38 2.95 16.08 2.08
CA PRO A 38 2.48 16.14 3.46
C PRO A 38 1.01 16.53 3.55
N PHE A 39 0.56 17.48 2.73
CA PHE A 39 -0.83 17.90 2.66
C PHE A 39 -1.76 16.77 2.18
N SER A 40 -1.43 16.09 1.06
CA SER A 40 -2.21 14.95 0.57
C SER A 40 -2.36 13.87 1.65
N ARG A 41 -1.26 13.56 2.34
CA ARG A 41 -1.27 12.55 3.43
C ARG A 41 -2.20 12.95 4.56
N ARG A 42 -2.20 14.23 4.97
CA ARG A 42 -3.12 14.74 5.99
C ARG A 42 -4.58 14.66 5.51
N LEU A 43 -4.86 15.17 4.31
CA LEU A 43 -6.20 15.17 3.71
C LEU A 43 -6.81 13.76 3.67
N PHE A 44 -6.00 12.74 3.36
CA PHE A 44 -6.42 11.35 3.29
C PHE A 44 -6.18 10.56 4.59
N LYS A 45 -5.84 11.21 5.70
CA LYS A 45 -5.53 10.57 7.00
C LYS A 45 -4.52 9.43 6.88
N LEU A 46 -3.53 9.59 6.01
CA LEU A 46 -2.43 8.66 5.80
C LEU A 46 -1.30 8.95 6.80
N PRO A 47 -0.50 7.96 7.19
CA PRO A 47 0.63 8.21 8.06
C PRO A 47 1.70 9.02 7.33
N SER A 48 2.46 9.81 8.09
CA SER A 48 3.65 10.50 7.58
C SER A 48 4.63 9.49 6.98
N ALA A 49 5.31 9.88 5.90
CA ALA A 49 6.36 9.05 5.33
C ALA A 49 7.46 8.81 6.39
N PRO A 50 7.94 7.56 6.57
CA PRO A 50 9.06 7.31 7.45
C PRO A 50 10.34 7.93 6.85
N SER A 51 11.30 8.28 7.72
CA SER A 51 12.63 8.68 7.27
C SER A 51 13.33 7.51 6.55
N PRO A 52 14.02 7.76 5.42
CA PRO A 52 14.79 6.72 4.76
C PRO A 52 15.83 6.10 5.70
N PRO A 53 16.00 4.76 5.72
CA PRO A 53 16.96 4.08 6.59
C PRO A 53 18.41 4.24 6.12
N SER A 54 18.63 4.72 4.89
CA SER A 54 19.94 4.90 4.26
C SER A 54 20.02 6.28 3.64
N GLN A 55 21.18 6.91 3.75
CA GLN A 55 21.50 8.17 3.06
C GLN A 55 22.00 7.95 1.62
N HIS A 56 22.29 6.71 1.24
CA HIS A 56 22.94 6.37 -0.03
C HIS A 56 21.99 5.79 -1.08
N HIS A 57 20.86 5.24 -0.64
CA HIS A 57 19.90 4.61 -1.54
C HIS A 57 18.49 4.63 -0.96
N ASN A 58 17.50 4.80 -1.84
CA ASN A 58 16.08 4.81 -1.51
C ASN A 58 15.24 3.95 -2.48
N ASP A 59 15.85 3.40 -3.52
CA ASP A 59 15.25 2.50 -4.49
C ASP A 59 16.25 1.42 -4.96
N LEU A 60 15.81 0.51 -5.84
CA LEU A 60 16.66 -0.57 -6.36
C LEU A 60 17.85 -0.02 -7.16
N THR A 61 17.62 1.00 -7.99
CA THR A 61 18.63 1.56 -8.91
C THR A 61 19.77 2.24 -8.16
N THR A 62 19.44 3.08 -7.19
CA THR A 62 20.38 3.76 -6.29
C THR A 62 21.09 2.75 -5.40
N PHE A 63 20.42 1.71 -4.93
CA PHE A 63 21.05 0.63 -4.18
C PHE A 63 22.09 -0.15 -5.00
N LEU A 64 21.76 -0.53 -6.24
CA LEU A 64 22.71 -1.22 -7.12
C LEU A 64 23.94 -0.36 -7.43
N SER A 65 23.72 0.94 -7.66
CA SER A 65 24.80 1.91 -7.90
C SER A 65 25.70 2.04 -6.67
N TYR A 66 25.11 2.15 -5.47
CA TYR A 66 25.81 2.18 -4.20
C TYR A 66 26.61 0.89 -3.96
N ALA A 67 25.97 -0.27 -4.09
CA ALA A 67 26.60 -1.57 -3.88
C ALA A 67 27.81 -1.77 -4.80
N LYS A 68 27.70 -1.35 -6.07
CA LYS A 68 28.83 -1.35 -7.01
C LYS A 68 29.95 -0.42 -6.56
N HIS A 69 29.62 0.81 -6.14
CA HIS A 69 30.60 1.80 -5.71
C HIS A 69 31.43 1.31 -4.51
N ILE A 70 30.80 0.66 -3.53
CA ILE A 70 31.50 0.12 -2.35
C ILE A 70 32.02 -1.31 -2.54
N SER A 71 31.87 -1.89 -3.74
CA SER A 71 32.20 -3.28 -4.04
C SER A 71 31.56 -4.29 -3.06
N LEU A 72 30.29 -4.08 -2.73
CA LEU A 72 29.54 -4.96 -1.83
C LEU A 72 29.36 -6.34 -2.49
N PRO A 73 29.77 -7.44 -1.84
CA PRO A 73 29.63 -8.77 -2.44
C PRO A 73 28.16 -9.15 -2.64
N GLU A 74 27.79 -9.58 -3.84
CA GLU A 74 26.42 -9.96 -4.19
C GLU A 74 25.92 -11.20 -3.42
N THR A 75 26.85 -12.00 -2.88
CA THR A 75 26.56 -13.16 -2.04
C THR A 75 26.34 -12.80 -0.57
N SER A 76 26.63 -11.55 -0.17
CA SER A 76 26.46 -11.11 1.21
C SER A 76 24.98 -11.07 1.60
N THR A 77 24.70 -11.35 2.88
CA THR A 77 23.33 -11.30 3.41
C THR A 77 22.71 -9.91 3.29
N VAL A 78 23.53 -8.86 3.43
CA VAL A 78 23.13 -7.46 3.25
C VAL A 78 22.69 -7.22 1.80
N TYR A 79 23.51 -7.60 0.81
CA TYR A 79 23.15 -7.41 -0.59
C TYR A 79 21.87 -8.17 -0.94
N VAL A 80 21.81 -9.45 -0.58
CA VAL A 80 20.69 -10.34 -0.89
C VAL A 80 19.39 -9.87 -0.24
N GLY A 81 19.46 -9.40 1.02
CA GLY A 81 18.32 -8.87 1.76
C GLY A 81 17.81 -7.57 1.16
N THR A 82 18.68 -6.55 1.07
CA THR A 82 18.31 -5.22 0.57
C THR A 82 17.82 -5.25 -0.87
N HIS A 83 18.47 -6.02 -1.75
CA HIS A 83 17.99 -6.20 -3.12
C HIS A 83 16.57 -6.80 -3.15
N TYR A 84 16.33 -7.82 -2.33
CA TYR A 84 15.04 -8.49 -2.29
C TYR A 84 13.95 -7.58 -1.72
N GLU A 85 14.24 -6.81 -0.67
CA GLU A 85 13.32 -5.81 -0.12
C GLU A 85 12.90 -4.78 -1.17
N TYR A 86 13.84 -4.23 -1.95
CA TYR A 86 13.51 -3.31 -3.04
C TYR A 86 12.73 -3.97 -4.18
N THR A 87 13.05 -5.22 -4.50
CA THR A 87 12.29 -6.00 -5.50
C THR A 87 10.83 -6.18 -5.06
N VAL A 88 10.61 -6.51 -3.79
CA VAL A 88 9.27 -6.65 -3.20
C VAL A 88 8.55 -5.30 -3.18
N LEU A 89 9.21 -4.23 -2.77
CA LEU A 89 8.67 -2.87 -2.77
C LEU A 89 8.17 -2.48 -4.17
N GLN A 90 9.02 -2.63 -5.20
CA GLN A 90 8.65 -2.33 -6.59
C GLN A 90 7.53 -3.24 -7.11
N THR A 91 7.55 -4.52 -6.74
CA THR A 91 6.53 -5.49 -7.14
C THR A 91 5.16 -5.14 -6.59
N LEU A 92 5.08 -4.81 -5.30
CA LEU A 92 3.83 -4.55 -4.60
C LEU A 92 3.18 -3.22 -5.02
N ARG A 93 3.95 -2.27 -5.57
CA ARG A 93 3.38 -1.09 -6.23
C ARG A 93 2.40 -1.45 -7.36
N ARG A 94 2.54 -2.60 -8.01
CA ARG A 94 1.60 -3.06 -9.07
C ARG A 94 0.21 -3.41 -8.56
N TYR A 95 0.04 -3.49 -7.24
CA TYR A 95 -1.20 -3.86 -6.55
C TYR A 95 -1.67 -2.76 -5.60
N ALA A 96 -1.36 -1.49 -5.91
CA ALA A 96 -1.72 -0.31 -5.13
C ALA A 96 -1.15 -0.27 -3.69
N LEU A 97 0.01 -0.88 -3.46
CA LEU A 97 0.75 -0.70 -2.20
C LEU A 97 1.79 0.42 -2.33
N GLY A 98 1.64 1.48 -1.54
CA GLY A 98 2.60 2.55 -1.37
C GLY A 98 3.50 2.27 -0.17
N LEU A 99 4.63 1.59 -0.41
CA LEU A 99 5.53 1.11 0.64
C LEU A 99 6.85 1.90 0.69
N HIS A 100 7.38 2.02 1.89
CA HIS A 100 8.68 2.61 2.20
C HIS A 100 9.52 1.57 2.91
N ARG A 101 10.77 1.43 2.50
CA ARG A 101 11.73 0.58 3.20
C ARG A 101 12.12 1.24 4.52
N ILE A 102 12.06 0.49 5.62
CA ILE A 102 12.59 0.89 6.93
C ILE A 102 13.58 -0.15 7.50
N GLY A 103 13.76 -1.27 6.80
CA GLY A 103 14.63 -2.37 7.21
C GLY A 103 16.06 -1.92 7.49
N GLY A 104 16.61 -2.38 8.61
CA GLY A 104 17.87 -1.90 9.15
C GLY A 104 18.13 -2.39 10.57
N ARG A 105 19.08 -1.77 11.27
CA ARG A 105 19.31 -2.07 12.68
C ARG A 105 18.10 -1.57 13.48
N ASP A 106 17.58 -2.40 14.38
CA ASP A 106 16.47 -2.09 15.30
C ASP A 106 15.09 -1.86 14.64
N ASP A 107 14.86 -2.46 13.46
CA ASP A 107 13.59 -2.37 12.71
C ASP A 107 12.44 -3.25 13.26
N ALA A 108 12.65 -3.89 14.41
CA ALA A 108 11.71 -4.82 15.04
C ALA A 108 11.22 -5.97 14.12
N GLY A 109 11.99 -6.30 13.07
CA GLY A 109 11.63 -7.31 12.08
C GLY A 109 10.67 -6.82 10.99
N ILE A 110 10.47 -5.50 10.86
CA ILE A 110 9.66 -4.88 9.81
C ILE A 110 10.59 -4.30 8.76
N ASP A 111 10.56 -4.86 7.55
CA ASP A 111 11.45 -4.41 6.47
C ASP A 111 10.82 -3.25 5.68
N LEU A 112 9.51 -3.30 5.43
CA LEU A 112 8.76 -2.24 4.73
C LEU A 112 7.50 -1.85 5.51
N VAL A 113 7.11 -0.59 5.42
CA VAL A 113 5.84 -0.07 5.93
C VAL A 113 5.16 0.81 4.91
N GLY A 114 3.83 0.84 4.92
CA GLY A 114 3.12 1.71 4.00
C GLY A 114 1.61 1.56 4.05
N THR A 115 0.98 1.89 2.94
CA THR A 115 -0.48 1.87 2.81
C THR A 115 -0.93 1.05 1.61
N TRP A 116 -2.08 0.40 1.75
CA TRP A 116 -2.73 -0.34 0.67
C TRP A 116 -4.02 0.36 0.25
N HIS A 117 -4.01 0.89 -0.97
CA HIS A 117 -5.08 1.69 -1.55
C HIS A 117 -5.94 0.83 -2.47
N LEU A 118 -6.79 0.01 -1.86
CA LEU A 118 -7.71 -0.85 -2.60
C LEU A 118 -8.86 -0.02 -3.18
N PRO A 119 -9.46 -0.47 -4.30
CA PRO A 119 -10.63 0.19 -4.86
C PRO A 119 -11.72 0.41 -3.81
N GLU A 120 -12.37 1.57 -3.86
CA GLU A 120 -13.38 2.04 -2.90
C GLU A 120 -12.82 2.36 -1.49
N ARG A 121 -11.51 2.22 -1.30
CA ARG A 121 -10.81 2.40 -0.02
C ARG A 121 -9.54 3.26 -0.16
N GLU A 122 -9.28 3.85 -1.31
CA GLU A 122 -8.02 4.53 -1.63
C GLU A 122 -7.75 5.76 -0.76
N ARG A 123 -8.78 6.35 -0.14
CA ARG A 123 -8.71 7.60 0.65
C ARG A 123 -8.47 7.30 2.14
N GLU A 124 -9.32 7.86 3.01
CA GLU A 124 -9.23 7.70 4.48
C GLU A 124 -9.35 6.26 4.99
N ARG A 125 -9.65 5.31 4.09
CA ARG A 125 -9.83 3.88 4.39
C ARG A 125 -8.66 3.01 3.91
N ALA A 126 -7.56 3.63 3.46
CA ALA A 126 -6.37 2.89 3.04
C ALA A 126 -5.79 2.10 4.22
N LEU A 127 -5.57 0.81 4.02
CA LEU A 127 -5.06 -0.06 5.09
C LEU A 127 -3.61 0.27 5.40
N ARG A 128 -3.22 0.14 6.66
CA ARG A 128 -1.82 0.17 7.07
C ARG A 128 -1.18 -1.18 6.79
N VAL A 129 0.05 -1.18 6.31
CA VAL A 129 0.74 -2.41 5.92
C VAL A 129 2.09 -2.47 6.62
N LEU A 130 2.36 -3.61 7.26
CA LEU A 130 3.67 -4.00 7.76
C LEU A 130 4.15 -5.16 6.92
N VAL A 131 5.34 -5.08 6.34
CA VAL A 131 5.89 -6.13 5.49
C VAL A 131 7.20 -6.64 6.07
N GLN A 132 7.28 -7.96 6.18
CA GLN A 132 8.52 -8.66 6.47
C GLN A 132 8.96 -9.45 5.23
N CYS A 133 10.19 -9.24 4.81
CA CYS A 133 10.84 -9.83 3.64
C CYS A 133 11.85 -10.88 4.07
N LYS A 134 11.73 -12.11 3.59
CA LYS A 134 12.70 -13.18 3.89
C LYS A 134 13.24 -13.86 2.64
N ALA A 135 14.44 -13.47 2.24
CA ALA A 135 15.13 -13.94 1.04
C ALA A 135 15.90 -15.27 1.22
N LEU A 136 15.34 -16.26 1.93
CA LEU A 136 16.03 -17.54 2.20
C LEU A 136 15.98 -18.49 1.01
N LYS A 137 17.02 -19.31 0.84
CA LYS A 137 17.04 -20.40 -0.16
C LYS A 137 16.08 -21.54 0.22
N ALA A 138 15.97 -21.82 1.53
CA ALA A 138 15.09 -22.84 2.09
C ALA A 138 13.64 -22.35 2.21
N LYS A 139 12.70 -23.29 2.36
CA LYS A 139 11.29 -22.96 2.63
C LYS A 139 11.16 -22.31 4.01
N LEU A 140 10.28 -21.31 4.13
CA LEU A 140 10.07 -20.62 5.39
C LEU A 140 9.18 -21.43 6.33
N GLY A 141 9.50 -21.35 7.62
CA GLY A 141 8.80 -22.06 8.69
C GLY A 141 7.68 -21.23 9.34
N PRO A 142 6.79 -21.88 10.12
CA PRO A 142 5.70 -21.21 10.84
C PRO A 142 6.16 -20.24 11.94
N ASN A 143 7.43 -20.32 12.37
CA ASN A 143 8.00 -19.39 13.33
C ASN A 143 7.97 -17.94 12.84
N LEU A 144 8.17 -17.71 11.53
CA LEU A 144 8.14 -16.36 10.96
C LEU A 144 6.74 -15.73 11.01
N VAL A 145 5.69 -16.53 10.99
CA VAL A 145 4.32 -15.99 11.17
C VAL A 145 4.17 -15.41 12.58
N ARG A 146 4.70 -16.09 13.60
CA ARG A 146 4.68 -15.61 14.99
C ARG A 146 5.60 -14.40 15.19
N GLU A 147 6.73 -14.38 14.51
CA GLU A 147 7.63 -13.22 14.46
C GLU A 147 6.90 -12.01 13.88
N LEU A 148 6.22 -12.18 12.74
CA LEU A 148 5.40 -11.14 12.11
C LEU A 148 4.27 -10.66 13.04
N GLU A 149 3.59 -11.54 13.77
CA GLU A 149 2.59 -11.15 14.78
C GLU A 149 3.16 -10.20 15.84
N GLY A 150 4.42 -10.42 16.25
CA GLY A 150 5.13 -9.58 17.20
C GLY A 150 5.39 -8.15 16.69
N THR A 151 5.33 -7.93 15.37
CA THR A 151 5.59 -6.62 14.77
C THR A 151 4.42 -5.64 14.95
N PHE A 152 3.18 -6.12 15.10
CA PHE A 152 2.00 -5.25 15.25
C PHE A 152 2.10 -4.32 16.45
N ARG A 153 2.66 -4.81 17.57
CA ARG A 153 2.88 -3.99 18.78
C ARG A 153 4.01 -2.99 18.61
N GLN A 154 4.99 -3.32 17.78
CA GLN A 154 6.19 -2.52 17.54
C GLN A 154 6.07 -1.62 16.32
N ALA A 155 4.95 -1.70 15.58
CA ALA A 155 4.70 -0.93 14.38
C ALA A 155 4.97 0.57 14.59
N PRO A 156 5.48 1.32 13.60
CA PRO A 156 5.72 2.75 13.76
C PRO A 156 4.44 3.55 14.08
N VAL A 157 4.63 4.77 14.58
CA VAL A 157 3.52 5.71 14.82
C VAL A 157 2.74 5.93 13.53
N GLY A 158 1.41 5.83 13.58
CA GLY A 158 0.54 5.91 12.39
C GLY A 158 0.18 4.56 11.76
N TRP A 159 0.89 3.47 12.12
CA TRP A 159 0.60 2.10 11.68
C TRP A 159 -0.02 1.21 12.76
N ARG A 160 -0.05 1.65 14.03
CA ARG A 160 -0.75 0.95 15.13
C ARG A 160 -2.24 1.26 15.09
N THR A 161 -2.97 0.62 14.20
CA THR A 161 -4.41 0.86 14.00
C THR A 161 -5.20 -0.46 13.95
N GLY A 162 -6.52 -0.38 14.09
CA GLY A 162 -7.42 -1.50 13.81
C GLY A 162 -7.58 -1.83 12.32
N GLN A 163 -6.90 -1.09 11.44
CA GLN A 163 -6.92 -1.25 9.98
C GLN A 163 -5.52 -1.55 9.46
N THR A 164 -4.78 -2.39 10.18
CA THR A 164 -3.39 -2.77 9.86
C THR A 164 -3.32 -4.22 9.44
N VAL A 165 -2.60 -4.54 8.37
CA VAL A 165 -2.30 -5.89 7.91
C VAL A 165 -0.81 -6.18 7.98
N GLY A 166 -0.47 -7.44 8.26
CA GLY A 166 0.90 -7.93 8.22
C GLY A 166 1.12 -8.80 6.97
N VAL A 167 2.21 -8.60 6.24
CA VAL A 167 2.53 -9.34 5.02
C VAL A 167 3.89 -10.00 5.17
N LEU A 168 3.92 -11.33 5.17
CA LEU A 168 5.16 -12.10 5.08
C LEU A 168 5.45 -12.44 3.62
N VAL A 169 6.62 -12.02 3.13
CA VAL A 169 7.03 -12.18 1.74
C VAL A 169 8.27 -13.04 1.63
N GLY A 170 8.24 -14.08 0.80
CA GLY A 170 9.38 -14.96 0.58
C GLY A 170 9.44 -15.54 -0.85
N PRO A 171 10.61 -15.98 -1.33
CA PRO A 171 10.77 -16.46 -2.71
C PRO A 171 10.34 -17.92 -2.89
N ARG A 172 9.68 -18.51 -1.90
CA ARG A 172 9.28 -19.92 -1.86
C ARG A 172 7.81 -20.04 -1.53
N GLU A 173 7.18 -21.13 -1.93
CA GLU A 173 5.79 -21.41 -1.60
C GLU A 173 5.59 -21.56 -0.08
N ALA A 174 4.41 -21.19 0.40
CA ALA A 174 4.01 -21.45 1.77
C ALA A 174 4.08 -22.95 2.07
N THR A 175 4.71 -23.30 3.18
CA THR A 175 4.61 -24.66 3.72
C THR A 175 3.22 -24.89 4.33
N LYS A 176 2.85 -26.15 4.55
CA LYS A 176 1.64 -26.47 5.34
C LYS A 176 1.69 -25.80 6.72
N GLY A 177 2.85 -25.84 7.38
CA GLY A 177 3.03 -25.18 8.68
C GLY A 177 2.76 -23.68 8.63
N VAL A 178 3.26 -22.98 7.61
CA VAL A 178 2.97 -21.54 7.40
C VAL A 178 1.48 -21.32 7.20
N ARG A 179 0.81 -22.08 6.32
CA ARG A 179 -0.64 -21.96 6.10
C ARG A 179 -1.44 -22.18 7.38
N ASP A 180 -1.09 -23.20 8.14
CA ASP A 180 -1.75 -23.54 9.40
C ASP A 180 -1.50 -22.46 10.46
N ALA A 181 -0.31 -21.85 10.50
CA ALA A 181 -0.01 -20.73 11.40
C ALA A 181 -0.78 -19.47 11.01
N LEU A 182 -0.81 -19.12 9.73
CA LEU A 182 -1.59 -18.00 9.20
C LEU A 182 -3.07 -18.12 9.58
N ALA A 183 -3.65 -19.31 9.38
CA ALA A 183 -5.06 -19.60 9.69
C ALA A 183 -5.41 -19.47 11.18
N ARG A 184 -4.47 -19.77 12.07
CA ARG A 184 -4.68 -19.68 13.53
C ARG A 184 -4.45 -18.29 14.09
N SER A 185 -3.74 -17.42 13.37
CA SER A 185 -3.43 -16.09 13.84
C SER A 185 -4.69 -15.28 14.11
N THR A 186 -4.66 -14.50 15.20
CA THR A 186 -5.69 -13.50 15.51
C THR A 186 -5.44 -12.17 14.81
N TYR A 187 -4.27 -12.01 14.17
CA TYR A 187 -3.94 -10.83 13.39
C TYR A 187 -4.33 -11.02 11.92
N PRO A 188 -4.68 -9.93 11.20
CA PRO A 188 -4.93 -9.95 9.77
C PRO A 188 -3.61 -10.11 9.00
N LEU A 189 -3.35 -11.32 8.51
CA LEU A 189 -2.05 -11.68 7.95
C LEU A 189 -2.16 -12.16 6.51
N PHE A 190 -1.12 -11.84 5.74
CA PHE A 190 -0.89 -12.25 4.37
C PHE A 190 0.41 -13.02 4.26
N TRP A 191 0.42 -13.95 3.31
CA TRP A 191 1.62 -14.58 2.78
C TRP A 191 1.69 -14.31 1.28
N MET A 192 2.85 -13.87 0.79
CA MET A 192 3.09 -13.69 -0.64
C MET A 192 4.39 -14.36 -1.07
N MET A 193 4.30 -15.17 -2.12
CA MET A 193 5.48 -15.72 -2.80
C MET A 193 5.85 -14.79 -3.95
N ILE A 194 6.90 -14.00 -3.76
CA ILE A 194 7.47 -13.14 -4.80
C ILE A 194 8.86 -13.66 -5.12
N GLU A 195 9.07 -14.06 -6.37
CA GLU A 195 10.38 -14.53 -6.85
C GLU A 195 11.40 -13.37 -6.90
N ARG A 196 12.68 -13.72 -7.05
CA ARG A 196 13.77 -12.72 -7.03
C ARG A 196 13.76 -11.76 -8.21
N ASP A 197 13.04 -12.11 -9.27
CA ASP A 197 12.76 -11.27 -10.44
C ASP A 197 11.53 -10.37 -10.24
N GLY A 198 10.85 -10.45 -9.09
CA GLY A 198 9.63 -9.71 -8.80
C GLY A 198 8.34 -10.40 -9.26
N THR A 199 8.39 -11.64 -9.76
CA THR A 199 7.17 -12.35 -10.18
C THR A 199 6.37 -12.83 -8.97
N LEU A 200 5.10 -12.41 -8.86
CA LEU A 200 4.18 -12.93 -7.84
C LEU A 200 3.65 -14.31 -8.28
N LYS A 201 3.85 -15.33 -7.44
CA LYS A 201 3.48 -16.73 -7.72
C LYS A 201 2.38 -17.27 -6.80
N GLN A 202 2.20 -16.67 -5.64
CA GLN A 202 1.19 -17.10 -4.66
C GLN A 202 0.85 -15.92 -3.74
N ALA A 203 -0.43 -15.76 -3.43
CA ALA A 203 -0.90 -14.89 -2.36
C ALA A 203 -1.95 -15.64 -1.54
N LEU A 204 -1.84 -15.55 -0.21
CA LEU A 204 -2.74 -16.20 0.75
C LEU A 204 -2.99 -15.21 1.89
N TRP A 205 -4.16 -15.30 2.52
CA TRP A 205 -4.49 -14.55 3.73
C TRP A 205 -5.40 -15.35 4.65
N ASN A 206 -5.56 -14.90 5.88
CA ASN A 206 -6.47 -15.53 6.84
C ASN A 206 -7.80 -14.79 6.97
N ALA A 207 -8.76 -15.41 7.66
CA ALA A 207 -10.10 -14.85 7.87
C ALA A 207 -10.07 -13.46 8.57
N ARG A 208 -9.05 -13.18 9.39
CA ARG A 208 -8.89 -11.87 10.04
C ARG A 208 -8.63 -10.75 9.05
N ALA A 209 -7.94 -11.04 7.95
CA ALA A 209 -7.79 -10.07 6.87
C ALA A 209 -9.14 -9.77 6.18
N GLU A 210 -9.99 -10.78 5.98
CA GLU A 210 -11.32 -10.62 5.38
C GLU A 210 -12.24 -9.77 6.26
N GLU A 211 -12.13 -9.89 7.58
CA GLU A 211 -12.87 -9.07 8.57
C GLU A 211 -12.55 -7.57 8.47
N LEU A 212 -11.43 -7.18 7.86
CA LEU A 212 -11.15 -5.76 7.54
C LEU A 212 -11.91 -5.24 6.30
N GLY A 213 -12.78 -6.09 5.74
CA GLY A 213 -13.56 -5.81 4.53
C GLY A 213 -12.77 -6.07 3.24
N LEU A 214 -11.89 -7.07 3.27
CA LEU A 214 -11.14 -7.57 2.11
C LEU A 214 -11.86 -8.72 1.38
N GLY A 215 -13.16 -8.90 1.60
CA GLY A 215 -13.97 -9.90 0.91
C GLY A 215 -13.90 -9.85 -0.63
N PRO A 216 -13.87 -8.67 -1.27
CA PRO A 216 -13.64 -8.52 -2.71
C PRO A 216 -12.27 -8.96 -3.23
N LEU A 217 -11.27 -9.13 -2.35
CA LEU A 217 -9.91 -9.46 -2.76
C LEU A 217 -9.86 -10.89 -3.32
N GLY A 218 -9.34 -11.02 -4.53
CA GLY A 218 -9.22 -12.27 -5.26
C GLY A 218 -7.80 -12.56 -5.71
N VAL A 219 -7.60 -13.78 -6.19
CA VAL A 219 -6.35 -14.27 -6.78
C VAL A 219 -6.68 -14.93 -8.11
N GLU A 220 -6.06 -14.45 -9.19
CA GLU A 220 -6.18 -15.04 -10.52
C GLU A 220 -4.84 -15.54 -11.03
N THR A 221 -4.86 -16.67 -11.73
CA THR A 221 -3.67 -17.19 -12.43
C THR A 221 -3.66 -16.61 -13.84
N ARG A 222 -2.54 -16.03 -14.24
CA ARG A 222 -2.31 -15.56 -15.61
C ARG A 222 -1.19 -16.37 -16.25
N TYR A 223 -1.31 -16.57 -17.56
CA TYR A 223 -0.37 -17.33 -18.36
C TYR A 223 0.25 -16.38 -19.39
N GLY A 224 1.54 -16.10 -19.21
CA GLY A 224 2.32 -15.34 -20.19
C GLY A 224 3.03 -16.28 -21.17
N ALA A 225 3.03 -15.92 -22.45
CA ALA A 225 3.95 -16.51 -23.43
C ALA A 225 5.34 -15.89 -23.20
N SER A 226 6.37 -16.72 -23.03
CA SER A 226 7.75 -16.26 -23.02
C SER A 226 8.23 -16.09 -24.47
N GLU A 227 8.77 -14.92 -24.82
CA GLU A 227 9.54 -14.74 -26.06
C GLU A 227 10.92 -15.38 -25.86
N GLY A 228 10.97 -16.71 -26.04
CA GLY A 228 12.19 -17.51 -26.02
C GLY A 228 11.90 -18.89 -26.59
N GLU A 229 12.86 -19.48 -27.30
CA GLU A 229 12.76 -20.75 -28.07
C GLU A 229 12.50 -22.02 -27.23
N SER A 230 12.01 -21.88 -26.01
CA SER A 230 11.47 -22.97 -25.19
C SER A 230 10.16 -22.47 -24.61
N GLY A 231 9.03 -22.99 -25.14
CA GLY A 231 7.65 -22.60 -24.82
C GLY A 231 7.19 -22.87 -23.38
N SER A 232 8.01 -22.52 -22.39
CA SER A 232 7.67 -22.52 -20.98
C SER A 232 6.68 -21.39 -20.73
N VAL A 233 5.43 -21.77 -20.44
CA VAL A 233 4.38 -20.84 -20.05
C VAL A 233 4.72 -20.28 -18.67
N ILE A 234 4.99 -18.97 -18.58
CA ILE A 234 5.23 -18.32 -17.29
C ILE A 234 3.88 -18.22 -16.58
N LYS A 235 3.67 -19.10 -15.60
CA LYS A 235 2.53 -19.02 -14.69
C LYS A 235 2.80 -17.92 -13.67
N GLU A 236 2.03 -16.85 -13.73
CA GLU A 236 2.04 -15.77 -12.74
C GLU A 236 0.70 -15.72 -12.00
N VAL A 237 0.70 -15.11 -10.83
CA VAL A 237 -0.49 -14.85 -10.05
C VAL A 237 -0.66 -13.35 -9.91
N ALA A 238 -1.90 -12.88 -10.07
CA ALA A 238 -2.28 -11.49 -9.85
C ALA A 238 -3.35 -11.38 -8.77
N LEU A 239 -3.25 -10.32 -7.96
CA LEU A 239 -4.32 -9.91 -7.05
C LEU A 239 -5.39 -9.16 -7.84
N THR A 240 -6.66 -9.44 -7.51
CA THR A 240 -7.83 -8.81 -8.11
C THR A 240 -8.75 -8.24 -7.04
N TRP A 241 -9.60 -7.30 -7.41
CA TRP A 241 -10.65 -6.73 -6.57
C TRP A 241 -11.99 -6.86 -7.29
N ASP A 242 -12.91 -7.65 -6.71
CA ASP A 242 -14.19 -8.05 -7.33
C ASP A 242 -14.01 -8.61 -8.76
N GLY A 243 -12.95 -9.41 -8.94
CA GLY A 243 -12.61 -10.02 -10.23
C GLY A 243 -12.09 -9.02 -11.27
N CYS A 244 -11.82 -7.78 -10.89
CA CYS A 244 -11.15 -6.77 -11.71
C CYS A 244 -9.70 -6.59 -11.30
N ASP A 245 -8.88 -6.09 -12.22
CA ASP A 245 -7.51 -5.70 -11.93
C ASP A 245 -7.46 -4.60 -10.86
N ILE A 246 -6.60 -4.78 -9.85
CA ILE A 246 -6.22 -3.70 -8.95
C ILE A 246 -5.36 -2.71 -9.76
N PRO A 247 -5.62 -1.39 -9.68
CA PRO A 247 -4.76 -0.39 -10.29
C PRO A 247 -3.35 -0.44 -9.69
N ASP A 248 -2.35 -0.03 -10.46
CA ASP A 248 -1.03 0.20 -9.88
C ASP A 248 -1.02 1.48 -9.01
N MET A 249 -0.06 1.58 -8.11
CA MET A 249 0.08 2.69 -7.17
C MET A 249 0.29 4.03 -7.89
N GLY A 250 0.91 4.07 -9.07
CA GLY A 250 1.08 5.30 -9.83
C GLY A 250 -0.27 5.85 -10.31
N ARG A 251 -1.18 4.98 -10.76
CA ARG A 251 -2.56 5.39 -11.07
C ARG A 251 -3.29 5.90 -9.84
N VAL A 252 -3.13 5.24 -8.69
CA VAL A 252 -3.71 5.68 -7.42
C VAL A 252 -3.18 7.05 -7.00
N GLU A 253 -1.86 7.27 -7.06
CA GLU A 253 -1.21 8.56 -6.77
C GLU A 253 -1.81 9.69 -7.61
N LEU A 254 -2.02 9.46 -8.92
CA LEU A 254 -2.67 10.42 -9.82
C LEU A 254 -4.13 10.70 -9.45
N ASP A 255 -4.89 9.67 -9.08
CA ASP A 255 -6.29 9.83 -8.71
C ASP A 255 -6.44 10.54 -7.34
N LEU A 256 -5.51 10.33 -6.41
CA LEU A 256 -5.42 11.07 -5.15
C LEU A 256 -5.03 12.54 -5.38
N ALA A 257 -4.07 12.81 -6.25
CA ALA A 257 -3.68 14.18 -6.61
C ALA A 257 -4.83 14.95 -7.27
N ARG A 258 -5.54 14.32 -8.22
CA ARG A 258 -6.74 14.92 -8.84
C ARG A 258 -7.80 15.24 -7.79
N PHE A 259 -7.97 14.37 -6.81
CA PHE A 259 -8.95 14.58 -5.76
C PHE A 259 -8.56 15.74 -4.82
N GLU A 260 -7.27 15.87 -4.51
CA GLU A 260 -6.74 17.03 -3.78
C GLU A 260 -7.05 18.34 -4.51
N GLU A 261 -6.79 18.41 -5.81
CA GLU A 261 -7.10 19.58 -6.64
C GLU A 261 -8.59 19.91 -6.60
N GLN A 262 -9.46 18.90 -6.69
CA GLN A 262 -10.91 19.07 -6.58
C GLN A 262 -11.34 19.54 -5.18
N TRP A 263 -10.73 19.00 -4.12
CA TRP A 263 -10.99 19.47 -2.76
C TRP A 263 -10.64 20.94 -2.63
N LEU A 264 -9.45 21.36 -3.06
CA LEU A 264 -9.02 22.75 -3.01
C LEU A 264 -9.93 23.68 -3.81
N ALA A 265 -10.27 23.28 -5.04
CA ALA A 265 -11.19 24.04 -5.90
C ALA A 265 -12.58 24.21 -5.28
N SER A 266 -13.03 23.26 -4.46
CA SER A 266 -14.32 23.36 -3.77
C SER A 266 -14.34 24.44 -2.68
N TRP A 267 -13.18 24.83 -2.16
CA TRP A 267 -13.06 25.85 -1.11
C TRP A 267 -12.85 27.24 -1.70
N ALA A 268 -11.76 27.43 -2.44
CA ALA A 268 -11.44 28.58 -3.30
C ALA A 268 -10.10 28.28 -3.99
N ALA A 269 -9.97 28.56 -5.29
CA ALA A 269 -8.89 28.05 -6.15
C ALA A 269 -7.49 28.63 -5.86
N ASP A 270 -7.37 29.76 -5.14
CA ASP A 270 -6.14 30.56 -5.09
C ASP A 270 -5.52 30.69 -3.68
N LEU A 271 -5.60 29.64 -2.85
CA LEU A 271 -4.99 29.64 -1.52
C LEU A 271 -3.49 29.23 -1.56
N PRO A 272 -2.57 30.01 -0.97
CA PRO A 272 -1.19 29.59 -0.72
C PRO A 272 -1.10 28.27 0.07
N GLU A 273 -0.01 27.50 -0.07
CA GLU A 273 0.16 26.20 0.60
C GLU A 273 -0.03 26.26 2.13
N ILE A 274 0.49 27.31 2.78
CA ILE A 274 0.34 27.58 4.22
C ILE A 274 -1.14 27.77 4.62
N GLU A 275 -1.97 28.27 3.71
CA GLU A 275 -3.38 28.50 3.95
C GLU A 275 -4.22 27.23 3.74
N LYS A 276 -3.77 26.30 2.89
CA LYS A 276 -4.42 25.01 2.67
C LYS A 276 -4.41 24.15 3.95
N ASP A 277 -3.30 24.11 4.68
CA ASP A 277 -3.21 23.41 5.96
C ASP A 277 -4.15 24.01 7.02
N LYS A 278 -4.22 25.34 7.10
CA LYS A 278 -5.14 26.04 8.02
C LYS A 278 -6.60 25.78 7.68
N LEU A 279 -6.92 25.78 6.38
CA LEU A 279 -8.26 25.47 5.88
C LEU A 279 -8.65 24.04 6.24
N LEU A 280 -7.73 23.08 6.05
CA LEU A 280 -7.96 21.69 6.46
C LEU A 280 -8.18 21.57 7.97
N ASP A 281 -7.39 22.26 8.80
CA ASP A 281 -7.57 22.29 10.26
C ASP A 281 -8.95 22.81 10.68
N ILE A 282 -9.46 23.82 9.97
CA ILE A 282 -10.78 24.40 10.26
C ILE A 282 -11.88 23.47 9.76
N ALA A 283 -11.75 22.91 8.56
CA ALA A 283 -12.67 21.93 8.01
C ALA A 283 -12.82 20.71 8.94
N GLU A 284 -11.72 20.16 9.45
CA GLU A 284 -11.73 19.04 10.39
C GLU A 284 -12.40 19.38 11.74
N LYS A 285 -12.33 20.64 12.19
CA LYS A 285 -12.95 21.10 13.43
C LYS A 285 -14.44 21.37 13.30
N VAL A 286 -14.87 21.91 12.17
CA VAL A 286 -16.23 22.41 11.95
C VAL A 286 -17.17 21.32 11.44
N LEU A 287 -16.65 20.34 10.68
CA LEU A 287 -17.46 19.29 10.07
C LEU A 287 -17.62 18.08 11.02
N PRO A 288 -18.84 17.67 11.38
CA PRO A 288 -19.06 16.57 12.31
C PRO A 288 -18.66 15.22 11.70
N HIS A 289 -17.90 14.45 12.51
CA HIS A 289 -17.50 13.04 12.36
C HIS A 289 -17.14 12.53 10.95
N GLY A 290 -15.84 12.54 10.67
CA GLY A 290 -15.19 11.40 10.00
C GLY A 290 -15.08 11.47 8.49
N SER A 291 -15.56 12.53 7.85
CA SER A 291 -15.36 12.79 6.44
C SER A 291 -14.63 14.12 6.31
N SER A 292 -13.62 14.19 5.45
CA SER A 292 -12.99 15.40 4.89
C SER A 292 -13.99 16.35 4.18
N GLY A 293 -15.25 16.40 4.62
CA GLY A 293 -16.37 17.15 4.06
C GLY A 293 -17.02 16.51 2.84
N PHE A 294 -16.50 15.37 2.39
CA PHE A 294 -16.98 14.76 1.16
C PHE A 294 -18.19 13.86 1.38
N LEU A 295 -19.29 14.21 0.71
CA LEU A 295 -20.30 13.23 0.32
C LEU A 295 -19.65 12.12 -0.52
N SER A 296 -20.31 10.97 -0.66
CA SER A 296 -19.86 9.87 -1.54
C SER A 296 -19.54 10.32 -2.98
N ASP A 297 -20.08 11.47 -3.42
CA ASP A 297 -19.88 12.11 -4.73
C ASP A 297 -18.73 13.15 -4.77
N GLY A 298 -17.94 13.29 -3.70
CA GLY A 298 -16.83 14.24 -3.73
C GLY A 298 -17.26 15.72 -3.69
N LYS A 299 -18.43 16.03 -3.12
CA LYS A 299 -18.91 17.41 -2.93
C LYS A 299 -19.16 17.73 -1.46
N ILE A 300 -18.78 18.94 -1.06
CA ILE A 300 -19.10 19.54 0.24
C ILE A 300 -20.45 20.27 0.10
N SER A 301 -21.33 20.13 1.10
CA SER A 301 -22.61 20.84 1.13
C SER A 301 -22.37 22.35 1.17
N ASP A 302 -23.15 23.15 0.44
CA ASP A 302 -23.02 24.62 0.45
C ASP A 302 -23.11 25.20 1.86
N ALA A 303 -23.96 24.64 2.72
CA ALA A 303 -24.08 25.06 4.12
C ALA A 303 -22.81 24.80 4.93
N ASP A 304 -22.15 23.66 4.69
CA ASP A 304 -20.91 23.28 5.35
C ASP A 304 -19.72 24.09 4.82
N ARG A 305 -19.74 24.37 3.51
CA ARG A 305 -18.80 25.25 2.85
C ARG A 305 -18.84 26.65 3.45
N THR A 306 -20.03 27.24 3.56
CA THR A 306 -20.21 28.58 4.14
C THR A 306 -19.72 28.66 5.58
N LYS A 307 -20.04 27.66 6.42
CA LYS A 307 -19.58 27.62 7.82
C LYS A 307 -18.06 27.61 7.95
N VAL A 308 -17.38 26.76 7.18
CA VAL A 308 -15.93 26.64 7.22
C VAL A 308 -15.25 27.89 6.67
N LEU A 309 -15.75 28.45 5.55
CA LEU A 309 -15.20 29.69 4.99
C LEU A 309 -15.39 30.89 5.92
N GLN A 310 -16.54 30.99 6.60
CA GLN A 310 -16.77 32.02 7.61
C GLN A 310 -15.77 31.88 8.77
N ALA A 311 -15.59 30.67 9.31
CA ALA A 311 -14.62 30.40 10.36
C ALA A 311 -13.15 30.62 9.92
N PHE A 312 -12.87 30.47 8.62
CA PHE A 312 -11.57 30.76 8.02
C PHE A 312 -11.30 32.27 7.93
N GLN A 313 -12.29 33.05 7.49
CA GLN A 313 -12.20 34.51 7.43
C GLN A 313 -12.07 35.14 8.83
N GLU A 314 -12.85 34.68 9.81
CA GLU A 314 -12.80 35.18 11.20
C GLU A 314 -11.44 34.94 11.89
N ARG A 315 -10.60 34.04 11.35
CA ARG A 315 -9.26 33.72 11.88
C ARG A 315 -8.11 34.35 11.09
N GLN A 316 -8.36 35.01 9.96
CA GLN A 316 -7.33 35.82 9.32
C GLN A 316 -7.20 37.12 10.11
N PRO A 317 -6.06 37.42 10.77
CA PRO A 317 -5.88 38.71 11.41
C PRO A 317 -5.95 39.80 10.33
N ASP A 318 -6.67 40.89 10.62
CA ASP A 318 -6.80 42.07 9.76
C ASP A 318 -5.43 42.50 9.19
N LEU A 319 -5.15 42.10 7.96
CA LEU A 319 -4.08 42.69 7.14
C LEU A 319 -4.59 43.94 6.40
N SER A 320 -5.77 44.45 6.77
CA SER A 320 -6.38 45.66 6.21
C SER A 320 -6.59 46.76 7.25
N VAL A 321 -5.55 47.11 8.02
CA VAL A 321 -5.47 48.46 8.63
C VAL A 321 -4.03 48.96 8.57
N SER A 322 -3.64 49.53 7.44
CA SER A 322 -2.62 50.58 7.34
C SER A 322 -2.84 51.28 6.00
N ALA A 323 -3.81 52.19 6.02
CA ALA A 323 -3.88 53.33 5.12
C ALA A 323 -3.10 54.49 5.75
#